data_AF-G3N4M3-F1
#
_entry.id   AF-G3N4M3-F1
#
_cell.length_a   1.000
_cell.length_b   1.000
_cell.length_c   1.000
_cell.angle_alpha   90.00
_cell.angle_beta   90.00
_cell.angle_gamma   90.00
#
_symmetry.space_group_name_H-M   'P 1'
#
loop_
_entity.id
_entity.type
_entity.pdbx_description
1 polymer ?
#
loop_
_entity_poly.entity_id
_entity_poly.type
_entity_poly.pdbx_seq_one_letter_code
_entity_poly.pdbx_strand_id
1 'polypeptide(L)'
;LFQLLEENILTFVKKELKKIQQVVSSDYPECLESQREDEEVLDEEQRRSREAFVKISVHFLRRMKQEELAHHLQSKPFFERELKSNLKKKFQCVFEGIAKAGNPTLLNEIYTELYITEGGTAEVNQEHEVRQIETASRRPARPETTIRQEDLFKSSAGGEEPIRTVMTKGVAGIGKTVLTQKFTLDWTEDKHHQDIQFT
;
A
#
# COMPACT_ATOMS: atom_id res chain seq x y z
N LEU A 1 13.64 -36.33 -8.43
CA LEU A 1 13.57 -35.14 -7.54
C LEU A 1 14.36 -33.97 -8.13
N PHE A 2 15.68 -34.07 -8.33
CA PHE A 2 16.48 -32.97 -8.88
C PHE A 2 16.09 -32.53 -10.30
N GLN A 3 15.72 -33.47 -11.19
CA GLN A 3 15.21 -33.14 -12.53
C GLN A 3 13.92 -32.30 -12.47
N LEU A 4 12.96 -32.69 -11.62
CA LEU A 4 11.72 -31.94 -11.42
C LEU A 4 11.98 -30.54 -10.82
N LEU A 5 12.92 -30.43 -9.88
CA LEU A 5 13.34 -29.14 -9.33
C LEU A 5 13.95 -28.24 -10.41
N GLU A 6 14.82 -28.79 -11.25
CA GLU A 6 15.43 -28.09 -12.38
C GLU A 6 14.38 -27.58 -13.37
N GLU A 7 13.44 -28.43 -13.77
CA GLU A 7 12.33 -28.06 -14.67
C GLU A 7 11.48 -26.93 -14.09
N ASN A 8 11.16 -26.99 -12.80
CA ASN A 8 10.39 -25.95 -12.11
C ASN A 8 11.16 -24.61 -12.06
N ILE A 9 12.45 -24.65 -11.69
CA ILE A 9 13.30 -23.45 -11.65
C ILE A 9 13.43 -22.85 -13.06
N LEU A 10 13.69 -23.65 -14.09
CA LEU A 10 13.81 -23.17 -15.46
C LEU A 10 12.52 -22.53 -15.96
N THR A 11 11.37 -23.11 -15.62
CA THR A 11 10.06 -22.56 -15.96
C THR A 11 9.82 -21.22 -15.28
N PHE A 12 10.12 -21.13 -13.98
CA PHE A 12 10.04 -19.89 -13.21
C PHE A 12 10.96 -18.80 -13.79
N VAL A 13 12.25 -19.12 -14.01
CA VAL A 13 13.23 -18.19 -14.56
C VAL A 13 12.80 -17.69 -15.95
N LYS A 14 12.31 -18.57 -16.82
CA LYS A 14 11.79 -18.16 -18.14
C LYS A 14 10.59 -17.22 -18.03
N LYS A 15 9.63 -17.50 -17.12
CA LYS A 15 8.46 -16.66 -16.87
C LYS A 15 8.88 -15.27 -16.38
N GLU A 16 9.78 -15.20 -15.39
CA GLU A 16 10.20 -13.94 -14.78
C GLU A 16 11.12 -13.11 -15.70
N LEU A 17 12.03 -13.74 -16.46
CA LEU A 17 12.83 -13.02 -17.47
C LEU A 17 11.95 -12.36 -18.53
N LYS A 18 10.89 -13.03 -18.98
CA LYS A 18 9.95 -12.47 -19.95
C LYS A 18 9.25 -11.22 -19.40
N LYS A 19 8.88 -11.21 -18.12
CA LYS A 19 8.29 -10.03 -17.46
C LYS A 19 9.28 -8.89 -17.34
N ILE A 20 10.52 -9.17 -16.91
CA ILE A 20 11.57 -8.15 -16.85
C ILE A 20 11.81 -7.54 -18.24
N GLN A 21 11.87 -8.37 -19.28
CA GLN A 21 12.04 -7.91 -20.65
C GLN A 21 10.87 -7.01 -21.10
N GLN A 22 9.62 -7.38 -20.82
CA GLN A 22 8.46 -6.54 -21.12
C GLN A 22 8.55 -5.18 -20.41
N VAL A 23 8.94 -5.19 -19.13
CA VAL A 23 9.07 -3.98 -18.33
C VAL A 23 10.19 -3.09 -18.83
N VAL A 24 11.35 -3.65 -19.21
CA VAL A 24 12.50 -2.90 -19.75
C VAL A 24 12.20 -2.35 -21.16
N SER A 25 11.49 -3.09 -22.01
CA SER A 25 11.13 -2.65 -23.37
C SER A 25 9.99 -1.62 -23.40
N SER A 26 9.18 -1.53 -22.35
CA SER A 26 7.98 -0.67 -22.27
C SER A 26 8.30 0.77 -21.84
N ASP A 27 9.30 1.42 -22.44
CA ASP A 27 9.56 2.85 -22.25
C ASP A 27 8.60 3.74 -23.09
N TYR A 28 7.42 3.21 -23.48
CA TYR A 28 6.32 3.97 -24.11
C TYR A 28 4.98 3.69 -23.38
N PRO A 29 4.17 4.71 -23.00
CA PRO A 29 3.16 4.55 -21.95
C PRO A 29 1.86 3.84 -22.37
N GLU A 30 1.65 3.53 -23.65
CA GLU A 30 0.28 3.34 -24.17
C GLU A 30 -0.16 1.90 -24.45
N CYS A 31 0.60 0.87 -24.05
CA CYS A 31 0.22 -0.51 -24.41
C CYS A 31 0.48 -1.55 -23.31
N LEU A 32 -0.13 -1.39 -22.14
CA LEU A 32 -0.21 -2.48 -21.14
C LEU A 32 -1.60 -2.60 -20.50
N GLU A 33 -2.61 -2.03 -21.15
CA GLU A 33 -4.00 -2.12 -20.68
C GLU A 33 -4.67 -3.45 -21.07
N SER A 34 -4.10 -4.22 -22.00
CA SER A 34 -4.71 -5.39 -22.64
C SER A 34 -4.29 -6.76 -22.10
N GLN A 35 -3.48 -6.84 -21.05
CA GLN A 35 -3.15 -8.12 -20.35
C GLN A 35 -3.52 -8.11 -18.87
N ARG A 36 -4.54 -7.32 -18.49
CA ARG A 36 -4.93 -7.09 -17.09
C ARG A 36 -5.72 -8.23 -16.43
N GLU A 37 -5.96 -9.35 -17.12
CA GLU A 37 -6.84 -10.41 -16.62
C GLU A 37 -6.14 -11.58 -15.94
N ASP A 38 -4.83 -11.78 -16.13
CA ASP A 38 -4.09 -12.95 -15.58
C ASP A 38 -3.05 -12.58 -14.50
N GLU A 39 -3.30 -11.51 -13.74
CA GLU A 39 -2.48 -11.23 -12.55
C GLU A 39 -2.95 -12.15 -11.41
N GLU A 40 -2.43 -13.38 -11.40
CA GLU A 40 -2.60 -14.35 -10.31
C GLU A 40 -2.35 -13.66 -8.97
N VAL A 41 -3.27 -13.79 -8.02
CA VAL A 41 -3.05 -13.38 -6.63
C VAL A 41 -1.84 -14.17 -6.12
N LEU A 42 -0.72 -13.48 -5.94
CA LEU A 42 0.51 -14.14 -5.52
C LEU A 42 0.48 -14.38 -4.03
N ASP A 43 0.80 -15.61 -3.64
CA ASP A 43 1.15 -15.90 -2.28
C ASP A 43 2.52 -15.28 -1.91
N GLU A 44 2.73 -15.03 -0.62
CA GLU A 44 3.92 -14.36 -0.09
C GLU A 44 5.22 -15.09 -0.44
N GLU A 45 5.20 -16.42 -0.52
CA GLU A 45 6.36 -17.21 -0.93
C GLU A 45 6.79 -16.90 -2.37
N GLN A 46 5.82 -16.74 -3.27
CA GLN A 46 6.09 -16.40 -4.66
C GLN A 46 6.64 -14.97 -4.79
N ARG A 47 6.18 -14.06 -3.93
CA ARG A 47 6.72 -12.69 -3.84
C ARG A 47 8.19 -12.68 -3.45
N ARG A 48 8.55 -13.42 -2.40
CA ARG A 48 9.95 -13.57 -1.95
C ARG A 48 10.84 -14.19 -3.03
N SER A 49 10.32 -15.18 -3.74
CA SER A 49 11.03 -15.83 -4.84
C SER A 49 11.32 -14.86 -5.99
N ARG A 50 10.36 -13.99 -6.35
CA ARG A 50 10.57 -12.92 -7.34
C ARG A 50 11.59 -11.89 -6.87
N GLU A 51 11.55 -11.49 -5.61
CA GLU A 51 12.53 -10.56 -5.03
C GLU A 51 13.95 -11.10 -5.10
N ALA A 52 14.13 -12.38 -4.73
CA ALA A 52 15.40 -13.06 -4.89
C ALA A 52 15.85 -13.11 -6.36
N PHE A 53 14.91 -13.38 -7.28
CA PHE A 53 15.20 -13.43 -8.70
C PHE A 53 15.65 -12.09 -9.29
N VAL A 54 15.03 -10.97 -8.89
CA VAL A 54 15.46 -9.63 -9.31
C VAL A 54 16.87 -9.33 -8.79
N LYS A 55 17.18 -9.66 -7.53
CA LYS A 55 18.53 -9.50 -6.95
C LYS A 55 19.59 -10.30 -7.72
N ILE A 56 19.29 -11.56 -8.03
CA ILE A 56 20.16 -12.42 -8.84
C ILE A 56 20.33 -11.82 -10.25
N SER A 57 19.25 -11.36 -10.87
CA SER A 57 19.27 -10.76 -12.21
C SER A 57 20.14 -9.50 -12.25
N VAL A 58 20.00 -8.60 -11.27
CA VAL A 58 20.86 -7.40 -11.10
C VAL A 58 22.32 -7.80 -10.93
N HIS A 59 22.61 -8.83 -10.12
CA HIS A 59 23.98 -9.33 -9.96
C HIS A 59 24.60 -9.79 -11.28
N PHE A 60 23.85 -10.56 -12.09
CA PHE A 60 24.33 -10.99 -13.40
C PHE A 60 24.49 -9.83 -14.40
N LEU A 61 23.58 -8.86 -14.42
CA LEU A 61 23.70 -7.67 -15.28
C LEU A 61 24.98 -6.87 -14.98
N ARG A 62 25.30 -6.66 -13.70
CA ARG A 62 26.57 -6.02 -13.28
C ARG A 62 27.78 -6.83 -13.73
N ARG A 63 27.75 -8.16 -13.57
CA ARG A 63 28.82 -9.05 -14.04
C ARG A 63 28.99 -8.99 -15.57
N MET A 64 27.92 -8.72 -16.31
CA MET A 64 27.92 -8.51 -17.76
C MET A 64 28.28 -7.06 -18.17
N LYS A 65 28.64 -6.19 -17.21
CA LYS A 65 28.92 -4.75 -17.42
C LYS A 65 27.72 -3.95 -17.97
N GLN A 66 26.50 -4.42 -17.73
CA GLN A 66 25.26 -3.74 -18.10
C GLN A 66 24.76 -2.90 -16.91
N GLU A 67 25.53 -1.88 -16.51
CA GLU A 67 25.23 -1.09 -15.31
C GLU A 67 23.96 -0.26 -15.44
N GLU A 68 23.66 0.30 -16.61
CA GLU A 68 22.42 1.06 -16.81
C GLU A 68 21.18 0.17 -16.68
N LEU A 69 21.21 -1.04 -17.25
CA LEU A 69 20.11 -2.01 -17.11
C LEU A 69 20.00 -2.54 -15.68
N ALA A 70 21.12 -2.76 -15.00
CA ALA A 70 21.13 -3.16 -13.60
C ALA A 70 20.52 -2.07 -12.70
N HIS A 71 20.88 -0.81 -12.94
CA HIS A 71 20.31 0.34 -12.25
C HIS A 71 18.82 0.45 -12.57
N HIS A 72 18.41 0.39 -13.84
CA HIS A 72 17.00 0.46 -14.24
C HIS A 72 16.16 -0.66 -13.64
N LEU A 73 16.68 -1.88 -13.60
CA LEU A 73 15.99 -3.02 -13.00
C LEU A 73 15.87 -2.88 -11.47
N GLN A 74 16.88 -2.30 -10.83
CA GLN A 74 16.87 -2.04 -9.39
C GLN A 74 16.02 -0.83 -9.02
N SER A 75 16.01 0.21 -9.85
CA SER A 75 15.25 1.45 -9.63
C SER A 75 13.82 1.34 -10.10
N LYS A 76 13.50 0.43 -11.02
CA LYS A 76 12.11 0.17 -11.41
C LYS A 76 11.40 -0.46 -10.23
N PRO A 77 10.28 0.13 -9.80
CA PRO A 77 9.56 -0.36 -8.65
C PRO A 77 8.65 -1.51 -9.09
N PHE A 78 9.25 -2.58 -9.64
CA PHE A 78 8.55 -3.79 -10.08
C PHE A 78 7.66 -4.34 -8.96
N PHE A 79 8.19 -4.28 -7.74
CA PHE A 79 7.46 -4.64 -6.52
C PHE A 79 6.40 -3.63 -6.13
N GLU A 80 6.64 -2.33 -6.26
CA GLU A 80 5.64 -1.32 -5.88
C GLU A 80 4.45 -1.35 -6.83
N ARG A 81 4.65 -1.54 -8.14
CA ARG A 81 3.54 -1.61 -9.11
C ARG A 81 2.65 -2.82 -8.84
N GLU A 82 3.27 -3.97 -8.60
CA GLU A 82 2.57 -5.20 -8.25
C GLU A 82 1.86 -5.07 -6.88
N LEU A 83 2.53 -4.47 -5.90
CA LEU A 83 1.94 -4.16 -4.59
C LEU A 83 0.75 -3.21 -4.73
N LYS A 84 0.90 -2.11 -5.47
CA LYS A 84 -0.17 -1.14 -5.72
C LYS A 84 -1.35 -1.78 -6.44
N SER A 85 -1.13 -2.61 -7.46
CA SER A 85 -2.20 -3.35 -8.16
C SER A 85 -2.98 -4.26 -7.20
N ASN A 86 -2.28 -5.04 -6.38
CA ASN A 86 -2.91 -5.95 -5.42
C ASN A 86 -3.70 -5.21 -4.33
N LEU A 87 -3.12 -4.14 -3.77
CA LEU A 87 -3.80 -3.32 -2.76
C LEU A 87 -5.00 -2.60 -3.35
N LYS A 88 -4.91 -2.11 -4.59
CA LYS A 88 -6.05 -1.53 -5.31
C LYS A 88 -7.17 -2.55 -5.45
N LYS A 89 -6.90 -3.75 -5.99
CA LYS A 89 -7.90 -4.83 -6.11
C LYS A 89 -8.53 -5.18 -4.76
N LYS A 90 -7.74 -5.19 -3.68
CA LYS A 90 -8.19 -5.53 -2.33
C LYS A 90 -9.08 -4.46 -1.68
N PHE A 91 -8.81 -3.18 -1.93
CA PHE A 91 -9.46 -2.06 -1.23
C PHE A 91 -10.35 -1.18 -2.10
N GLN A 92 -10.40 -1.44 -3.41
CA GLN A 92 -11.27 -0.72 -4.35
C GLN A 92 -12.76 -0.90 -4.01
N CYS A 93 -13.15 -2.07 -3.51
CA CYS A 93 -14.53 -2.43 -3.26
C CYS A 93 -14.76 -2.74 -1.78
N VAL A 94 -15.93 -2.34 -1.28
CA VAL A 94 -16.39 -2.64 0.08
C VAL A 94 -17.79 -3.26 0.04
N PHE A 95 -18.09 -4.09 1.03
CA PHE A 95 -19.37 -4.77 1.16
C PHE A 95 -20.13 -4.23 2.36
N GLU A 96 -21.37 -3.82 2.16
CA GLU A 96 -22.28 -3.46 3.24
C GLU A 96 -23.01 -4.71 3.75
N GLY A 97 -22.74 -5.11 5.00
CA GLY A 97 -23.43 -6.24 5.65
C GLY A 97 -22.93 -7.63 5.24
N ILE A 98 -23.82 -8.62 5.23
CA ILE A 98 -23.50 -10.00 4.81
C ILE A 98 -23.24 -9.96 3.30
N ALA A 99 -22.08 -10.48 2.86
CA ALA A 99 -21.69 -10.57 1.47
C ALA A 99 -22.73 -11.36 0.65
N LYS A 100 -23.76 -10.66 0.14
CA LYS A 100 -24.67 -11.19 -0.86
C LYS A 100 -23.97 -11.09 -2.21
N ALA A 101 -24.10 -12.12 -3.03
CA ALA A 101 -23.70 -12.06 -4.43
C ALA A 101 -24.46 -10.91 -5.11
N GLY A 102 -23.75 -9.83 -5.44
CA GLY A 102 -24.31 -8.59 -5.97
C GLY A 102 -23.24 -7.51 -6.06
N ASN A 103 -23.42 -6.58 -7.01
CA ASN A 103 -22.42 -5.63 -7.51
C ASN A 103 -21.52 -5.02 -6.42
N PRO A 104 -20.19 -5.03 -6.61
CA PRO A 104 -19.27 -4.43 -5.67
C PRO A 104 -19.49 -2.91 -5.58
N THR A 105 -19.61 -2.37 -4.36
CA THR A 105 -19.67 -0.92 -4.12
C THR A 105 -18.26 -0.35 -4.08
N LEU A 106 -17.97 0.65 -4.91
CA LEU A 106 -16.67 1.29 -4.94
C LEU A 106 -16.48 2.14 -3.68
N LEU A 107 -15.35 1.97 -2.99
CA LEU A 107 -15.04 2.72 -1.77
C LEU A 107 -15.08 4.24 -2.03
N ASN A 108 -14.57 4.68 -3.18
CA ASN A 108 -14.54 6.08 -3.57
C ASN A 108 -15.94 6.72 -3.75
N GLU A 109 -16.98 5.94 -4.02
CA GLU A 109 -18.34 6.46 -4.23
C GLU A 109 -19.07 6.71 -2.90
N ILE A 110 -18.68 6.00 -1.85
CA ILE A 110 -19.34 6.05 -0.54
C ILE A 110 -18.48 6.67 0.55
N TYR A 111 -17.19 6.90 0.28
CA TYR A 111 -16.28 7.46 1.26
C TYR A 111 -16.64 8.91 1.58
N THR A 112 -16.87 9.16 2.87
CA THR A 112 -16.99 10.50 3.42
C THR A 112 -15.75 10.81 4.24
N GLU A 113 -15.14 11.97 4.02
CA GLU A 113 -13.93 12.40 4.73
C GLU A 113 -14.18 12.44 6.23
N LEU A 114 -13.31 11.77 6.99
CA LEU A 114 -13.42 11.73 8.44
C LEU A 114 -12.80 13.00 9.03
N TYR A 115 -13.47 13.55 10.04
CA TYR A 115 -12.90 14.62 10.86
C TYR A 115 -11.87 14.02 11.83
N ILE A 116 -10.60 14.22 11.53
CA ILE A 116 -9.47 13.70 12.32
C ILE A 116 -8.87 14.85 13.12
N THR A 117 -8.64 14.61 14.40
CA THR A 117 -7.97 15.57 15.30
C THR A 117 -6.71 14.95 15.88
N GLU A 118 -5.74 15.81 16.19
CA GLU A 118 -4.53 15.38 16.90
C GLU A 118 -4.89 14.82 18.28
N GLY A 119 -4.45 13.59 18.55
CA GLY A 119 -4.68 12.97 19.85
C GLY A 119 -3.86 13.65 20.94
N GLY A 120 -4.53 14.17 21.98
CA GLY A 120 -3.83 14.69 23.16
C GLY A 120 -3.08 13.60 23.93
N THR A 121 -2.06 13.99 24.70
CA THR A 121 -1.28 13.11 25.61
C THR A 121 -2.08 12.56 26.79
N ALA A 122 -3.41 12.64 26.76
CA ALA A 122 -4.26 12.16 27.83
C ALA A 122 -4.10 10.65 27.96
N GLU A 123 -3.54 10.25 29.10
CA GLU A 123 -3.38 8.88 29.56
C GLU A 123 -4.65 8.07 29.31
N VAL A 124 -4.46 6.83 28.90
CA VAL A 124 -5.52 5.86 28.66
C VAL A 124 -6.17 5.54 30.01
N ASN A 125 -7.15 6.33 30.43
CA ASN A 125 -7.89 6.04 31.65
C ASN A 125 -8.80 4.83 31.36
N GLN A 126 -8.49 3.68 31.96
CA GLN A 126 -9.07 2.34 31.69
C GLN A 126 -10.52 2.16 32.19
N GLU A 127 -11.31 3.22 32.29
CA GLU A 127 -12.65 3.13 32.86
C GLU A 127 -13.70 3.49 31.82
N HIS A 128 -14.41 2.44 31.39
CA HIS A 128 -15.75 2.35 30.78
C HIS A 128 -16.29 3.54 29.96
N GLU A 129 -17.03 3.22 28.89
CA GLU A 129 -17.60 4.13 27.89
C GLU A 129 -18.35 5.38 28.44
N VAL A 130 -18.76 5.34 29.72
CA VAL A 130 -19.45 6.42 30.44
C VAL A 130 -18.61 7.71 30.60
N ARG A 131 -17.27 7.64 30.72
CA ARG A 131 -16.43 8.85 30.90
C ARG A 131 -16.13 9.63 29.61
N GLN A 132 -16.40 9.06 28.44
CA GLN A 132 -16.15 9.74 27.15
C GLN A 132 -17.19 10.84 26.89
N ILE A 133 -18.43 10.68 27.37
CA ILE A 133 -19.49 11.68 27.23
C ILE A 133 -19.18 12.93 28.07
N GLU A 134 -18.74 12.74 29.31
CA GLU A 134 -18.36 13.86 30.20
C GLU A 134 -17.15 14.62 29.67
N THR A 135 -16.16 13.91 29.11
CA THR A 135 -14.96 14.53 28.53
C THR A 135 -15.27 15.30 27.25
N ALA A 136 -16.15 14.79 26.37
CA ALA A 136 -16.58 15.47 25.15
C ALA A 136 -17.44 16.72 25.41
N SER A 137 -18.16 16.76 26.55
CA SER A 137 -18.94 17.94 26.96
C SER A 137 -18.06 19.11 27.45
N ARG A 138 -16.81 18.82 27.83
CA ARG A 138 -15.88 19.79 28.39
C ARG A 138 -15.16 20.48 27.24
N ARG A 139 -15.50 21.75 26.95
CA ARG A 139 -14.77 22.56 25.96
C ARG A 139 -13.26 22.47 26.24
N PRO A 140 -12.44 21.99 25.29
CA PRO A 140 -11.01 21.91 25.50
C PRO A 140 -10.44 23.33 25.68
N ALA A 141 -9.46 23.47 26.59
CA ALA A 141 -8.80 24.75 26.86
C ALA A 141 -7.94 25.26 25.69
N ARG A 142 -7.70 24.39 24.68
CA ARG A 142 -7.01 24.69 23.43
C ARG A 142 -7.88 24.27 22.25
N PRO A 143 -7.84 25.00 21.12
CA PRO A 143 -8.48 24.55 19.89
C PRO A 143 -7.99 23.16 19.49
N GLU A 144 -8.89 22.31 19.03
CA GLU A 144 -8.52 21.05 18.41
C GLU A 144 -7.74 21.32 17.13
N THR A 145 -6.59 20.65 16.97
CA THR A 145 -5.84 20.70 15.72
C THR A 145 -6.43 19.65 14.78
N THR A 146 -7.19 20.08 13.78
CA THR A 146 -7.68 19.19 12.72
C THR A 146 -6.51 18.75 11.83
N ILE A 147 -6.46 17.46 11.53
CA ILE A 147 -5.45 16.86 10.65
C ILE A 147 -6.16 16.37 9.39
N ARG A 148 -5.65 16.75 8.22
CA ARG A 148 -6.13 16.20 6.94
C ARG A 148 -5.48 14.85 6.67
N GLN A 149 -6.17 13.96 5.94
CA GLN A 149 -5.65 12.64 5.63
C GLN A 149 -4.29 12.70 4.90
N GLU A 150 -4.11 13.67 3.99
CA GLU A 150 -2.83 13.88 3.29
C GLU A 150 -1.67 14.30 4.20
N ASP A 151 -1.94 14.78 5.40
CA ASP A 151 -0.95 15.34 6.31
C ASP A 151 -0.59 14.38 7.47
N LEU A 152 -1.18 13.19 7.53
CA LEU A 152 -1.02 12.21 8.62
C LEU A 152 0.45 11.86 8.96
N PHE A 153 1.33 11.86 7.96
CA PHE A 153 2.75 11.51 8.12
C PHE A 153 3.68 12.72 8.01
N LYS A 154 3.13 13.93 7.81
CA LYS A 154 3.95 15.14 7.71
C LYS A 154 4.35 15.61 9.09
N SER A 155 5.62 15.95 9.27
CA SER A 155 6.12 16.50 10.53
C SER A 155 5.37 17.79 10.87
N SER A 156 4.97 17.94 12.14
CA SER A 156 4.43 19.22 12.62
C SER A 156 5.52 20.30 12.58
N ALA A 157 5.10 21.56 12.46
CA ALA A 157 6.00 22.71 12.38
C ALA A 157 6.92 22.79 13.62
N GLY A 158 8.10 22.17 13.55
CA GLY A 158 9.09 22.11 14.62
C GLY A 158 9.75 20.74 14.87
N GLY A 159 9.23 19.64 14.30
CA GLY A 159 9.86 18.32 14.41
C GLY A 159 10.79 18.01 13.23
N GLU A 160 12.08 17.79 13.50
CA GLU A 160 13.06 17.45 12.45
C GLU A 160 12.91 16.01 11.92
N GLU A 161 12.23 15.12 12.65
CA GLU A 161 12.06 13.72 12.24
C GLU A 161 10.72 13.45 11.52
N PRO A 162 10.73 12.63 10.45
CA PRO A 162 9.51 12.20 9.77
C PRO A 162 8.69 11.26 10.66
N ILE A 163 7.36 11.43 10.65
CA ILE A 163 6.45 10.56 11.39
C ILE A 163 6.47 9.18 10.75
N ARG A 164 6.84 8.15 11.52
CA ARG A 164 6.90 6.75 11.03
C ARG A 164 5.68 5.92 11.45
N THR A 165 4.88 6.40 12.40
CA THR A 165 3.77 5.63 12.96
C THR A 165 2.65 6.55 13.42
N VAL A 166 1.41 6.19 13.07
CA VAL A 166 0.19 6.87 13.48
C VAL A 166 -0.73 5.86 14.15
N MET A 167 -1.33 6.23 15.27
CA MET A 167 -2.36 5.44 15.95
C MET A 167 -3.68 6.21 15.97
N THR A 168 -4.69 5.67 15.28
CA THR A 168 -6.04 6.26 15.28
C THR A 168 -6.83 5.73 16.49
N LYS A 169 -7.39 6.66 17.28
CA LYS A 169 -8.25 6.35 18.43
C LYS A 169 -9.67 6.83 18.15
N GLY A 170 -10.66 6.10 18.67
CA GLY A 170 -12.06 6.47 18.55
C GLY A 170 -12.99 5.30 18.85
N VAL A 171 -14.28 5.58 19.02
CA VAL A 171 -15.31 4.57 19.33
C VAL A 171 -15.48 3.52 18.23
N ALA A 172 -16.15 2.40 18.55
CA ALA A 172 -16.49 1.38 17.57
C ALA A 172 -17.36 1.97 16.44
N GLY A 173 -17.17 1.51 15.20
CA GLY A 173 -17.96 1.95 14.04
C GLY A 173 -17.60 3.33 13.46
N ILE A 174 -16.73 4.13 14.10
CA ILE A 174 -16.42 5.51 13.65
C ILE A 174 -15.62 5.63 12.33
N GLY A 175 -15.33 4.51 11.66
CA GLY A 175 -14.65 4.53 10.35
C GLY A 175 -13.12 4.38 10.36
N LYS A 176 -12.48 4.05 11.50
CA LYS A 176 -11.01 3.86 11.58
C LYS A 176 -10.44 2.91 10.52
N THR A 177 -11.11 1.77 10.29
CA THR A 177 -10.67 0.78 9.28
C THR A 177 -10.87 1.29 7.87
N VAL A 178 -11.99 1.94 7.59
CA VAL A 178 -12.32 2.49 6.27
C VAL A 178 -11.37 3.62 5.89
N LEU A 179 -10.90 4.41 6.88
CA LEU A 179 -9.83 5.40 6.70
C LEU A 179 -8.53 4.77 6.20
N THR A 180 -8.07 3.68 6.83
CA THR A 180 -6.84 2.98 6.39
C THR A 180 -6.99 2.39 4.99
N GLN A 181 -8.16 1.83 4.67
CA GLN A 181 -8.45 1.32 3.33
C GLN A 181 -8.43 2.44 2.29
N LYS A 182 -9.08 3.57 2.60
CA LYS A 182 -9.12 4.75 1.74
C LYS A 182 -7.73 5.34 1.50
N PHE A 183 -6.94 5.52 2.57
CA PHE A 183 -5.55 5.94 2.49
C PHE A 183 -4.74 5.05 1.54
N THR A 184 -4.87 3.72 1.70
CA THR A 184 -4.15 2.77 0.86
C THR A 184 -4.60 2.86 -0.60
N LEU A 185 -5.92 2.98 -0.84
CA LEU A 185 -6.47 3.12 -2.18
C LEU A 185 -5.99 4.40 -2.86
N ASP A 186 -6.01 5.54 -2.17
CA ASP A 186 -5.54 6.83 -2.70
C ASP A 186 -4.04 6.81 -3.03
N TRP A 187 -3.24 6.10 -2.24
CA TRP A 187 -1.82 5.86 -2.55
C TRP A 187 -1.63 5.01 -3.81
N THR A 188 -2.46 3.97 -4.00
CA THR A 188 -2.40 3.08 -5.18
C THR A 188 -2.91 3.75 -6.47
N GLU A 189 -3.72 4.80 -6.34
CA GLU A 189 -4.27 5.61 -7.43
C GLU A 189 -3.44 6.86 -7.74
N ASP A 190 -2.26 6.96 -7.12
CA ASP A 190 -1.30 8.06 -7.28
C ASP A 190 -1.88 9.45 -6.93
N LYS A 191 -2.88 9.51 -6.03
CA LYS A 191 -3.54 10.76 -5.63
C LYS A 191 -2.77 11.52 -4.54
N HIS A 192 -2.30 10.80 -3.53
CA HIS A 192 -1.60 11.34 -2.37
C HIS A 192 -0.45 10.42 -1.94
N HIS A 193 0.38 10.88 -0.99
CA HIS A 193 1.43 10.10 -0.31
C HIS A 193 2.49 9.45 -1.23
N GLN A 194 2.82 10.09 -2.36
CA GLN A 194 3.83 9.61 -3.31
C GLN A 194 5.26 9.64 -2.78
N ASP A 195 5.47 10.28 -1.64
CA ASP A 195 6.70 10.27 -0.86
C ASP A 195 6.92 8.94 -0.11
N ILE A 196 5.88 8.11 0.04
CA ILE A 196 6.00 6.79 0.66
C ILE A 196 6.56 5.79 -0.34
N GLN A 197 7.85 5.46 -0.17
CA GLN A 197 8.55 4.44 -0.96
C GLN A 197 8.68 3.14 -0.17
N PHE A 198 8.41 2.02 -0.83
CA PHE A 198 8.70 0.68 -0.30
C PHE A 198 10.09 0.26 -0.79
N THR A 199 11.07 0.29 0.11
CA THR A 199 12.45 -0.18 -0.13
C THR A 199 12.62 -1.63 0.34
#